data_AF-A0A401U0R6-F1
#
_entry.id   AF-A0A401U0R6-F1
#
_cell.length_a   1.000
_cell.length_b   1.000
_cell.length_c   1.000
_cell.angle_alpha   90.00
_cell.angle_beta   90.00
_cell.angle_gamma   90.00
#
_symmetry.space_group_name_H-M   'P 1'
#
loop_
_entity.id
_entity.type
_entity.pdbx_description
1 polymer ?
#
loop_
_entity_poly.entity_id
_entity_poly.type
_entity_poly.pdbx_seq_one_letter_code
_entity_poly.pdbx_strand_id
1 'polypeptide(L)'
;MLLTSGGFLLTSLGRPGSTLSLALFVAGAIAIDFGVQANVVLGFRSLFVLGAEARSRLNGLYMATFFLAGAAGSAVGAWAYAVGGWMLATAIGATLPLCALIYLATERD
;
A
#
# COMPACT_ATOMS: atom_id res chain seq x y z
N MET A 1 -6.04 2.49 3.72
CA MET A 1 -4.77 2.66 4.47
C MET A 1 -4.73 1.87 5.76
N LEU A 2 -5.63 2.08 6.74
CA LEU A 2 -5.61 1.28 8.00
C LEU A 2 -5.72 -0.22 7.71
N LEU A 3 -6.64 -0.60 6.82
CA LEU A 3 -6.81 -1.99 6.38
C LEU A 3 -5.53 -2.55 5.73
N THR A 4 -4.84 -1.75 4.91
CA THR A 4 -3.60 -2.15 4.23
C THR A 4 -2.48 -2.40 5.24
N SER A 5 -2.27 -1.48 6.19
CA SER A 5 -1.30 -1.65 7.28
C SER A 5 -1.63 -2.85 8.16
N GLY A 6 -2.91 -3.00 8.53
CA GLY A 6 -3.39 -4.16 9.27
C GLY A 6 -3.17 -5.48 8.52
N GLY A 7 -3.38 -5.49 7.19
CA GLY A 7 -3.11 -6.65 6.34
C GLY A 7 -1.65 -7.07 6.36
N PHE A 8 -0.71 -6.13 6.27
CA PHE A 8 0.73 -6.43 6.40
C PHE A 8 1.07 -7.03 7.77
N LEU A 9 0.55 -6.46 8.85
CA LEU A 9 0.75 -6.99 10.21
C LEU A 9 0.10 -8.38 10.37
N LEU A 10 -1.03 -8.63 9.72
CA LEU A 10 -1.70 -9.93 9.78
C LEU A 10 -0.82 -11.04 9.17
N THR A 11 -0.06 -10.73 8.12
CA THR A 11 0.85 -11.70 7.48
C THR A 11 2.08 -12.06 8.31
N SER A 12 2.38 -11.32 9.38
CA SER A 12 3.49 -11.64 10.30
C SER A 12 3.04 -12.41 11.55
N LEU A 13 1.73 -12.65 11.70
CA LEU A 13 1.18 -13.41 12.82
C LEU A 13 1.13 -14.91 12.54
N GLY A 14 1.29 -15.69 13.61
CA GLY A 14 1.19 -17.15 13.58
C GLY A 14 2.53 -17.86 13.46
N ARG A 15 2.53 -19.15 13.79
CA ARG A 15 3.73 -19.98 13.72
C ARG A 15 3.98 -20.41 12.26
N PRO A 16 5.18 -20.19 11.69
CA PRO A 16 5.50 -20.62 10.33
C PRO A 16 5.19 -22.10 10.11
N GLY A 17 4.54 -22.43 8.99
CA GLY A 17 4.18 -23.80 8.62
C GLY A 17 2.84 -24.30 9.15
N SER A 18 2.07 -23.49 9.89
CA SER A 18 0.70 -23.83 10.32
C SER A 18 -0.35 -23.43 9.27
N THR A 19 -1.43 -24.21 9.14
CA THR A 19 -2.61 -23.86 8.34
C THR A 19 -3.20 -22.50 8.74
N LEU A 20 -3.12 -22.14 10.02
CA LEU A 20 -3.56 -20.83 10.50
C LEU A 20 -2.70 -19.70 9.92
N SER A 21 -1.38 -19.87 9.88
CA SER A 21 -0.47 -18.87 9.31
C SER A 21 -0.75 -18.63 7.82
N LEU A 22 -1.06 -19.70 7.07
CA LEU A 22 -1.46 -19.59 5.67
C LEU A 22 -2.80 -18.85 5.51
N ALA A 23 -3.79 -19.17 6.36
CA ALA A 23 -5.08 -18.48 6.34
C ALA A 23 -4.94 -16.97 6.65
N LEU A 24 -4.12 -16.61 7.64
CA LEU A 24 -3.81 -15.23 7.98
C LEU A 24 -3.07 -14.51 6.83
N PHE A 25 -2.17 -15.22 6.15
CA PHE A 25 -1.47 -14.70 4.98
C PHE A 25 -2.43 -14.37 3.83
N VAL A 26 -3.35 -15.30 3.52
CA VAL A 26 -4.38 -15.10 2.48
C VAL A 26 -5.29 -13.93 2.86
N ALA A 27 -5.78 -13.89 4.09
CA ALA A 27 -6.62 -12.80 4.56
C ALA A 27 -5.89 -11.44 4.50
N GLY A 28 -4.61 -11.42 4.88
CA GLY A 28 -3.76 -10.24 4.82
C GLY A 28 -3.54 -9.75 3.39
N ALA A 29 -3.26 -10.67 2.45
CA ALA A 29 -3.10 -10.36 1.04
C ALA A 29 -4.38 -9.75 0.43
N ILE A 30 -5.55 -10.32 0.73
CA ILE A 30 -6.85 -9.79 0.29
C ILE A 30 -7.08 -8.38 0.86
N ALA A 31 -6.81 -8.18 2.15
CA ALA A 31 -6.96 -6.88 2.80
C ALA A 31 -6.03 -5.81 2.20
N ILE A 32 -4.79 -6.18 1.86
CA ILE A 32 -3.83 -5.30 1.18
C ILE A 32 -4.37 -4.91 -0.21
N ASP A 33 -4.76 -5.89 -1.04
CA ASP A 33 -5.26 -5.63 -2.39
C ASP A 33 -6.48 -4.71 -2.37
N PHE A 34 -7.48 -5.06 -1.57
CA PHE A 34 -8.70 -4.25 -1.43
C PHE A 34 -8.38 -2.83 -0.95
N GLY A 35 -7.51 -2.68 0.05
CA GLY A 35 -7.13 -1.39 0.58
C GLY A 35 -6.38 -0.50 -0.43
N VAL A 36 -5.53 -1.09 -1.26
CA VAL A 36 -4.80 -0.38 -2.33
C VAL A 36 -5.76 0.01 -3.45
N GLN A 37 -6.59 -0.92 -3.93
CA GLN A 37 -7.55 -0.65 -5.01
C GLN A 37 -8.58 0.40 -4.61
N ALA A 38 -9.11 0.33 -3.38
CA ALA A 38 -10.01 1.35 -2.86
C ALA A 38 -9.35 2.75 -2.88
N ASN A 39 -8.07 2.85 -2.53
CA ASN A 39 -7.34 4.11 -2.57
C ASN A 39 -7.16 4.65 -3.99
N VAL A 40 -6.82 3.78 -4.94
CA VAL A 40 -6.68 4.16 -6.33
C VAL A 40 -8.00 4.68 -6.88
N VAL A 41 -9.12 4.01 -6.60
CA VAL A 41 -10.46 4.44 -7.02
C VAL A 41 -10.83 5.81 -6.44
N LEU A 42 -10.55 6.02 -5.14
CA LEU A 42 -10.79 7.32 -4.49
C LEU A 42 -9.91 8.44 -5.06
N GLY A 43 -8.63 8.15 -5.34
CA GLY A 43 -7.69 9.10 -5.95
C GLY A 43 -8.08 9.46 -7.38
N PHE A 44 -8.61 8.51 -8.14
CA PHE A 44 -9.19 8.81 -9.45
C PHE A 44 -10.42 9.70 -9.33
N ARG A 45 -11.33 9.42 -8.38
CA ARG A 45 -12.50 10.27 -8.15
C ARG A 45 -12.10 11.73 -7.90
N SER A 46 -11.07 12.01 -7.11
CA SER A 46 -10.61 13.38 -6.87
C SER A 46 -9.98 14.01 -8.12
N LEU A 47 -9.17 13.26 -8.86
CA LEU A 47 -8.59 13.71 -10.14
C LEU A 47 -9.66 14.02 -11.20
N PHE A 48 -10.72 13.23 -11.26
CA PHE A 48 -11.80 13.40 -12.23
C PHE A 48 -12.76 14.57 -11.88
N VAL A 49 -12.63 15.24 -10.73
CA VAL A 49 -13.42 16.46 -10.43
C VAL A 49 -12.81 17.71 -11.09
N LEU A 50 -11.53 17.67 -11.50
CA LEU A 50 -10.83 18.79 -12.14
C LEU A 50 -11.21 18.96 -13.63
N GLY A 51 -11.12 20.20 -14.12
CA GLY A 51 -11.49 20.58 -15.50
C GLY A 51 -10.77 19.81 -16.60
N ALA A 52 -11.43 19.68 -17.76
CA ALA A 52 -11.02 18.79 -18.87
C ALA A 52 -9.59 19.03 -19.40
N GLU A 53 -9.10 20.27 -19.35
CA GLU A 53 -7.80 20.66 -19.89
C GLU A 53 -6.62 20.15 -19.04
N ALA A 54 -6.77 20.13 -17.71
CA ALA A 54 -5.74 19.63 -16.80
C ALA A 54 -5.75 18.10 -16.64
N ARG A 55 -6.88 17.44 -16.93
CA ARG A 55 -7.10 16.01 -16.65
C ARG A 55 -6.10 15.09 -17.34
N SER A 56 -5.78 15.32 -18.62
CA SER A 56 -4.85 14.47 -19.38
C SER A 56 -3.43 14.50 -18.79
N ARG A 57 -2.94 15.70 -18.47
CA ARG A 57 -1.61 15.89 -17.85
C ARG A 57 -1.54 15.29 -16.45
N LEU A 58 -2.57 15.54 -15.63
CA LEU A 58 -2.64 15.00 -14.27
C LEU A 58 -2.74 13.47 -14.25
N ASN A 59 -3.49 12.86 -15.17
CA ASN A 59 -3.54 11.41 -15.30
C ASN A 59 -2.17 10.82 -15.68
N GLY A 60 -1.46 11.46 -16.62
CA GLY A 60 -0.09 11.07 -16.97
C GLY A 60 0.86 11.15 -15.77
N LEU A 61 0.82 12.26 -15.02
CA LEU A 61 1.64 12.45 -13.83
C LEU A 61 1.30 11.46 -12.71
N TYR A 62 0.01 11.18 -12.50
CA TYR A 62 -0.45 10.20 -11.52
C TYR A 62 0.08 8.80 -11.87
N MET A 63 -0.04 8.38 -13.13
CA MET A 63 0.49 7.10 -13.58
C MET A 63 2.00 7.01 -13.50
N ALA A 64 2.72 8.06 -13.91
CA ALA A 64 4.18 8.10 -13.80
C ALA A 64 4.63 7.96 -12.33
N THR A 65 3.97 8.67 -11.42
CA THR A 65 4.25 8.59 -9.98
C THR A 65 3.93 7.20 -9.43
N PHE A 66 2.81 6.59 -9.86
CA PHE A 66 2.43 5.25 -9.46
C PHE A 66 3.47 4.20 -9.88
N PHE A 67 3.96 4.26 -11.12
CA PHE A 67 5.01 3.36 -11.60
C PHE A 67 6.34 3.58 -10.89
N LEU A 68 6.74 4.83 -10.66
CA LEU A 68 7.96 5.15 -9.93
C LEU A 68 7.90 4.63 -8.49
N ALA A 69 6.78 4.85 -7.80
CA ALA A 69 6.55 4.33 -6.47
C ALA A 69 6.52 2.80 -6.45
N GLY A 70 5.92 2.16 -7.46
CA GLY A 70 5.92 0.71 -7.62
C GLY A 70 7.33 0.13 -7.80
N ALA A 71 8.17 0.76 -8.62
CA ALA A 71 9.55 0.36 -8.82
C ALA A 71 10.39 0.53 -7.54
N ALA A 72 10.29 1.69 -6.89
CA ALA A 72 10.98 1.96 -5.62
C ALA A 72 10.53 1.01 -4.51
N GLY A 73 9.21 0.81 -4.36
CA GLY A 73 8.63 -0.12 -3.40
C GLY A 73 9.06 -1.56 -3.63
N SER A 74 9.16 -2.00 -4.89
CA SER A 74 9.66 -3.33 -5.24
C SER A 74 11.13 -3.52 -4.87
N ALA A 75 11.98 -2.52 -5.16
CA ALA A 75 13.40 -2.55 -4.80
C ALA A 75 13.58 -2.60 -3.27
N VAL A 76 12.87 -1.74 -2.54
CA VAL A 76 12.91 -1.70 -1.07
C VAL A 76 12.36 -3.00 -0.49
N GLY A 77 11.27 -3.55 -1.03
CA GLY A 77 10.67 -4.81 -0.57
C GLY A 77 11.60 -6.01 -0.77
N ALA A 78 12.23 -6.11 -1.94
CA ALA A 78 13.21 -7.16 -2.23
C ALA A 78 14.42 -7.07 -1.31
N TRP A 79 14.97 -5.86 -1.12
CA TRP A 79 16.07 -5.61 -0.20
C TRP A 79 15.69 -5.95 1.25
N ALA A 80 14.52 -5.50 1.71
CA ALA A 80 14.03 -5.76 3.06
C ALA A 80 13.88 -7.26 3.34
N TYR A 81 13.35 -8.00 2.38
CA TYR A 81 13.23 -9.45 2.49
C TYR A 81 14.61 -10.14 2.49
N ALA A 82 15.54 -9.69 1.64
CA ALA A 82 16.88 -10.27 1.57
C ALA A 82 17.69 -10.06 2.87
N VAL A 83 17.56 -8.90 3.51
CA VAL A 83 18.36 -8.54 4.70
C VAL A 83 17.69 -8.97 6.01
N GLY A 84 16.38 -8.77 6.14
CA GLY A 84 15.64 -8.96 7.39
C GLY A 84 14.48 -9.95 7.29
N GLY A 85 14.37 -10.67 6.18
CA GLY A 85 13.32 -11.65 5.94
C GLY A 85 11.92 -11.03 5.88
N TRP A 86 10.92 -11.88 6.08
CA TRP A 86 9.51 -11.49 6.02
C TRP A 86 9.13 -10.42 7.05
N MET A 87 9.72 -10.47 8.25
CA MET A 87 9.38 -9.52 9.32
C MET A 87 9.78 -8.08 8.96
N LEU A 88 10.98 -7.87 8.39
CA LEU A 88 11.38 -6.54 7.95
C LEU A 88 10.54 -6.05 6.76
N ALA A 89 10.25 -6.94 5.81
CA ALA A 89 9.41 -6.62 4.65
C ALA A 89 8.00 -6.17 5.06
N THR A 90 7.36 -6.91 5.97
CA THR A 90 6.02 -6.59 6.48
C THR A 90 6.01 -5.31 7.33
N ALA A 91 7.04 -5.07 8.15
CA ALA A 91 7.15 -3.84 8.94
C ALA A 91 7.24 -2.59 8.05
N ILE A 92 8.09 -2.63 7.02
CA ILE A 92 8.22 -1.53 6.05
C ILE A 92 6.89 -1.36 5.28
N GLY A 93 6.30 -2.46 4.81
CA GLY A 93 5.01 -2.45 4.11
C GLY A 93 3.86 -1.87 4.95
N ALA A 94 3.86 -2.11 6.26
CA ALA A 94 2.85 -1.57 7.17
C ALA A 94 3.05 -0.07 7.47
N THR A 95 4.30 0.41 7.44
CA THR A 95 4.67 1.79 7.81
C THR A 95 4.27 2.80 6.74
N LEU A 96 4.45 2.47 5.45
CA LEU A 96 4.13 3.41 4.36
C LEU A 96 2.66 3.88 4.35
N PRO A 97 1.64 3.00 4.46
CA PRO A 97 0.25 3.44 4.56
C PRO A 97 -0.06 4.19 5.88
N LEU A 98 0.68 3.91 6.97
CA LEU A 98 0.54 4.68 8.21
C LEU A 98 1.07 6.11 8.05
N CYS A 99 2.22 6.30 7.38
CA CYS A 99 2.73 7.62 7.06
C CYS A 99 1.72 8.42 6.21
N ALA A 100 1.08 7.76 5.24
CA ALA A 100 0.03 8.39 4.43
C ALA A 100 -1.19 8.81 5.28
N LEU A 101 -1.59 8.01 6.27
CA LEU A 101 -2.66 8.36 7.21
C LEU A 101 -2.29 9.54 8.12
N ILE A 102 -1.06 9.57 8.62
CA ILE A 102 -0.57 10.67 9.46
C ILE A 102 -0.53 11.96 8.66
N TYR A 103 -0.07 11.90 7.40
CA TYR A 103 -0.10 13.04 6.50
C TYR A 103 -1.53 13.54 6.27
N LEU A 104 -2.48 12.64 5.97
CA LEU A 104 -3.89 12.99 5.82
C LEU A 104 -4.46 13.62 7.09
N ALA A 105 -4.10 13.13 8.27
CA ALA A 105 -4.54 13.71 9.54
C ALA A 105 -3.96 15.11 9.81
N THR A 106 -2.92 15.51 9.07
CA THR A 106 -2.29 16.83 9.16
C THR A 106 -2.94 17.85 8.22
N GLU A 107 -3.65 17.39 7.18
CA GLU A 107 -4.46 18.27 6.33
C GLU A 107 -5.61 18.83 7.18
N ARG A 108 -5.48 20.11 7.54
CA ARG A 108 -6.54 20.89 8.17
C ARG A 108 -7.32 21.58 7.04
N ASP A 109 -8.63 21.32 6.99
CA ASP A 109 -9.58 22.06 6.14
C ASP A 109 -9.49 23.57 6.36
#